data_AF-A0A3N4U9M8-F1
#
_entry.id   AF-A0A3N4U9M8-F1
#
_cell.length_a   1.000
_cell.length_b   1.000
_cell.length_c   1.000
_cell.angle_alpha   90.00
_cell.angle_beta   90.00
_cell.angle_gamma   90.00
#
_symmetry.space_group_name_H-M   'P 1'
#
loop_
_entity.id
_entity.type
_entity.pdbx_description
1 polymer ?
#
loop_
_entity_poly.entity_id
_entity_poly.type
_entity_poly.pdbx_seq_one_letter_code
_entity_poly.pdbx_strand_id
1 'polypeptide(L)'
;MFKFLKFGRGSKSKVVIETQRQTFERLVGELNEAIAALPDMPAVTVNPVTNEISFALPDTFPDEALALPAPEPEPEGEVVEGAEAVEESTEAKVVEDKNATAA
;
A
#
# COMPACT_ATOMS: atom_id res chain seq x y z
N MET A 1 -48.26 -33.63 -17.68
CA MET A 1 -46.81 -33.74 -17.92
C MET A 1 -46.09 -32.50 -17.36
N PHE A 2 -45.72 -32.51 -16.08
CA PHE A 2 -44.91 -31.44 -15.45
C PHE A 2 -43.91 -32.03 -14.45
N LYS A 3 -43.21 -33.10 -14.84
CA LYS A 3 -42.20 -33.78 -14.02
C LYS A 3 -40.86 -33.00 -13.93
N PHE A 4 -40.70 -31.94 -14.71
CA PHE A 4 -39.49 -31.12 -14.80
C PHE A 4 -39.46 -29.95 -13.81
N LEU A 5 -40.60 -29.52 -13.25
CA LEU A 5 -40.64 -28.40 -12.30
C LEU A 5 -40.21 -28.77 -10.86
N LYS A 6 -39.95 -30.06 -10.60
CA LYS A 6 -39.49 -30.56 -9.29
C LYS A 6 -37.97 -30.64 -9.12
N PHE A 7 -37.19 -30.26 -10.13
CA PHE A 7 -35.72 -30.34 -10.09
C PHE A 7 -35.01 -29.02 -9.80
N GLY A 8 -35.75 -27.91 -9.67
CA GLY A 8 -35.18 -26.56 -9.47
C GLY A 8 -35.07 -26.11 -8.01
N ARG A 9 -35.22 -27.00 -7.03
CA ARG A 9 -34.97 -26.63 -5.63
C ARG A 9 -33.46 -26.68 -5.43
N GLY A 10 -32.83 -25.58 -5.86
CA GLY A 10 -31.39 -25.36 -5.80
C GLY A 10 -30.83 -25.87 -4.49
N SER A 11 -29.68 -26.54 -4.59
CA SER A 11 -28.79 -26.78 -3.48
C SER A 11 -28.56 -25.45 -2.78
N LYS A 12 -29.38 -25.16 -1.77
CA LYS A 12 -29.11 -24.07 -0.84
C LYS A 12 -27.81 -24.47 -0.21
N SER A 13 -26.71 -23.84 -0.63
CA SER A 13 -25.48 -23.85 0.14
C SER A 13 -25.92 -23.62 1.58
N LYS A 14 -25.61 -24.59 2.44
CA LYS A 14 -26.08 -24.60 3.82
C LYS A 14 -25.38 -23.40 4.47
N VAL A 15 -26.07 -22.25 4.50
CA VAL A 15 -25.55 -21.06 5.17
C VAL A 15 -25.34 -21.46 6.60
N VAL A 16 -24.07 -21.57 6.99
CA VAL A 16 -23.70 -21.88 8.36
C VAL A 16 -24.06 -20.64 9.16
N ILE A 17 -25.08 -20.75 9.99
CA ILE A 17 -25.47 -19.67 10.90
C ILE A 17 -24.41 -19.66 11.99
N GLU A 18 -23.48 -18.71 11.91
CA GLU A 18 -22.45 -18.50 12.91
C GLU A 18 -23.05 -17.87 14.17
N THR A 19 -22.50 -18.25 15.32
CA THR A 19 -22.73 -17.52 16.57
C THR A 19 -21.88 -16.24 16.59
N GLN A 20 -22.27 -15.24 17.40
CA GLN A 20 -21.53 -13.98 17.51
C GLN A 20 -20.04 -14.17 17.83
N ARG A 21 -19.72 -15.12 18.71
CA ARG A 21 -18.32 -15.45 19.06
C ARG A 21 -17.54 -15.99 17.86
N GLN A 22 -18.13 -16.92 17.11
CA GLN A 22 -17.50 -17.52 15.93
C GLN A 22 -17.27 -16.46 14.85
N THR A 23 -18.24 -15.57 14.65
CA THR A 23 -18.09 -14.45 13.71
C THR A 23 -16.94 -13.53 14.14
N PHE A 24 -16.82 -13.23 15.43
CA PHE A 24 -15.72 -12.38 15.92
C PHE A 24 -14.35 -13.05 15.73
N GLU A 25 -14.22 -14.33 16.07
CA GLU A 25 -12.98 -15.09 15.87
C GLU A 25 -12.59 -15.16 14.40
N ARG A 26 -13.56 -15.39 13.50
CA ARG A 26 -13.33 -15.37 12.05
C ARG A 26 -12.86 -13.99 11.57
N LEU A 27 -13.55 -12.92 11.95
CA LEU A 27 -13.20 -11.55 11.55
C LEU A 27 -11.80 -11.15 12.05
N VAL A 28 -11.44 -11.53 13.28
CA VAL A 28 -10.08 -11.29 13.81
C VAL A 28 -9.04 -12.08 13.02
N GLY A 29 -9.34 -13.32 12.64
CA GLY A 29 -8.47 -14.12 11.77
C GLY A 29 -8.25 -13.45 10.41
N GLU A 30 -9.33 -13.09 9.72
CA GLU A 30 -9.29 -12.42 8.41
C GLU A 30 -8.53 -11.08 8.48
N LEU A 31 -8.76 -10.30 9.53
CA LEU A 31 -8.04 -9.04 9.74
C LEU A 31 -6.54 -9.27 9.94
N ASN A 32 -6.16 -10.28 10.71
CA ASN A 32 -4.74 -10.61 10.93
C ASN A 32 -4.06 -11.09 9.65
N GLU A 33 -4.75 -11.88 8.82
CA GLU A 33 -4.24 -12.28 7.49
C GLU A 33 -4.03 -11.05 6.59
N ALA A 34 -4.98 -10.11 6.57
CA ALA A 34 -4.85 -8.87 5.80
C ALA A 34 -3.68 -8.01 6.29
N ILE A 35 -3.51 -7.86 7.61
CA ILE A 35 -2.40 -7.10 8.19
C ILE A 35 -1.05 -7.78 7.87
N ALA A 36 -0.99 -9.11 7.90
CA ALA A 36 0.22 -9.86 7.58
C ALA A 36 0.66 -9.73 6.10
N ALA A 37 -0.26 -9.37 5.21
CA ALA A 37 0.04 -9.11 3.81
C ALA A 37 0.63 -7.70 3.57
N LEU A 38 0.58 -6.80 4.55
CA LEU A 38 1.15 -5.45 4.44
C LEU A 38 2.68 -5.49 4.60
N PRO A 39 3.41 -4.60 3.89
CA PRO A 39 4.86 -4.54 3.97
C PRO A 39 5.34 -4.06 5.35
N ASP A 40 4.61 -3.12 5.94
CA ASP A 40 4.85 -2.57 7.26
C ASP A 40 3.62 -2.75 8.15
N MET A 41 3.88 -2.99 9.44
CA MET A 41 2.79 -3.18 10.41
C MET A 41 2.09 -1.85 10.71
N PRO A 42 0.76 -1.74 10.48
CA PRO A 42 0.02 -0.51 10.72
C PRO A 42 -0.15 -0.25 12.21
N ALA A 43 -0.17 1.03 12.61
CA ALA A 43 -0.51 1.40 13.98
C ALA A 43 -2.01 1.20 14.23
N VAL A 44 -2.36 0.56 15.35
CA VAL A 44 -3.75 0.26 15.72
C VAL A 44 -4.18 1.17 16.86
N THR A 45 -5.30 1.87 16.68
CA THR A 45 -5.91 2.69 17.74
C THR A 45 -7.28 2.14 18.10
N VAL A 46 -7.52 1.96 19.40
CA VAL A 46 -8.82 1.54 19.93
C VAL A 46 -9.43 2.71 20.68
N ASN A 47 -10.62 3.15 20.24
CA ASN A 47 -11.38 4.17 20.94
C ASN A 47 -12.50 3.52 21.78
N PRO A 48 -12.35 3.45 23.12
CA PRO A 48 -13.35 2.81 23.98
C PRO A 48 -14.64 3.64 24.13
N VAL A 49 -14.64 4.92 23.74
CA VAL A 49 -15.83 5.78 23.83
C VAL A 49 -16.75 5.54 22.63
N THR A 50 -16.18 5.37 21.43
CA THR A 50 -16.95 5.11 20.21
C THR A 50 -17.05 3.62 19.87
N ASN A 51 -16.30 2.75 20.56
CA ASN A 51 -16.16 1.32 20.26
C ASN A 51 -15.63 1.04 18.84
N GLU A 52 -14.74 1.91 18.35
CA GLU A 52 -14.16 1.82 17.02
C GLU A 52 -12.69 1.41 17.08
N ILE A 53 -12.27 0.70 16.04
CA ILE A 53 -10.87 0.33 15.79
C ILE A 53 -10.46 1.03 14.50
N SER A 54 -9.38 1.82 14.55
CA SER A 54 -8.81 2.46 13.38
C SER A 54 -7.36 2.01 13.16
N PHE A 55 -6.96 1.98 11.88
CA PHE A 55 -5.64 1.57 11.44
C PHE A 55 -4.98 2.72 10.70
N ALA A 56 -3.73 3.02 11.05
CA ALA A 56 -2.87 3.88 10.22
C ALA A 56 -2.29 3.01 9.09
N LEU A 57 -3.03 2.94 7.98
CA LEU A 57 -2.68 2.14 6.82
C LEU A 57 -1.62 2.86 5.97
N PRO A 58 -0.77 2.12 5.23
CA PRO A 58 0.19 2.72 4.31
C PRO A 58 -0.52 3.47 3.17
N ASP A 59 0.17 4.45 2.59
CA ASP A 59 -0.39 5.29 1.50
C ASP A 59 -0.68 4.50 0.21
N THR A 60 0.09 3.44 -0.03
CA THR A 60 -0.04 2.58 -1.21
C THR A 60 -0.07 1.12 -0.76
N PHE A 61 -1.07 0.37 -1.22
CA PHE A 61 -1.11 -1.06 -0.97
C PHE A 61 -0.25 -1.84 -1.98
N PRO A 62 0.23 -3.05 -1.62
CA PRO A 62 1.07 -3.85 -2.51
C PRO A 62 0.43 -4.20 -3.86
N ASP A 63 -0.89 -4.35 -3.90
CA ASP A 63 -1.67 -4.60 -5.11
C ASP A 63 -1.79 -3.36 -6.01
N GLU A 64 -1.83 -2.17 -5.42
CA GLU A 64 -1.91 -0.90 -6.14
C GLU A 64 -0.56 -0.50 -6.77
N ALA A 65 0.57 -0.81 -6.11
CA ALA A 65 1.90 -0.54 -6.65
C ALA A 65 2.19 -1.30 -7.95
N LEU A 66 1.63 -2.50 -8.12
CA LEU A 66 1.74 -3.30 -9.35
C LEU A 66 0.87 -2.78 -10.50
N ALA A 67 -0.16 -2.00 -10.19
CA ALA A 67 -1.09 -1.45 -11.17
C ALA A 67 -0.64 -0.10 -11.74
N LEU A 68 0.46 0.48 -11.23
CA LEU A 68 1.02 1.70 -11.80
C LEU A 68 1.52 1.40 -13.23
N PRO A 69 1.11 2.21 -14.23
CA PRO A 69 1.64 2.05 -15.58
C PRO A 69 3.16 2.19 -15.52
N ALA A 70 3.86 1.27 -16.21
CA ALA A 70 5.31 1.31 -16.29
C ALA A 70 5.75 2.72 -16.72
N PRO A 71 6.82 3.27 -16.12
CA PRO A 71 7.32 4.58 -16.52
C PRO A 71 7.55 4.59 -18.03
N GLU A 72 7.16 5.69 -18.68
CA GLU A 72 7.47 5.87 -20.10
C GLU A 72 8.99 5.74 -20.27
N PRO A 73 9.47 4.98 -21.26
CA PRO A 73 10.90 4.91 -21.53
C PRO A 73 11.39 6.34 -21.78
N GLU A 74 12.40 6.77 -21.01
CA GLU A 74 13.09 8.02 -21.34
C GLU A 74 13.53 7.93 -22.80
N PRO A 75 13.27 8.97 -23.62
CA PRO A 75 13.74 8.97 -24.99
C PRO A 75 15.26 8.84 -24.92
N GLU A 76 15.78 7.71 -25.39
CA GLU A 76 17.22 7.50 -25.59
C GLU A 76 17.73 8.72 -26.35
N GLY A 77 18.50 9.53 -25.63
CA GLY A 77 19.05 10.77 -26.16
C GLY A 77 19.73 10.48 -27.49
N GLU A 78 19.31 11.21 -28.51
CA GLU A 78 20.03 11.36 -29.75
C GLU A 78 21.48 11.72 -29.39
N VAL A 79 22.39 10.76 -29.57
CA VAL A 79 23.83 11.01 -29.57
C VAL A 79 24.13 11.91 -30.76
N VAL A 80 24.18 13.22 -30.53
CA VAL A 80 24.89 14.16 -31.39
C VAL A 80 26.34 14.20 -30.93
N GLU A 81 27.18 13.53 -31.70
CA GLU A 81 28.64 13.49 -31.56
C GLU A 81 29.24 14.86 -31.96
N GLY A 82 29.91 15.51 -31.01
CA GLY A 82 31.09 16.35 -31.25
C GLY A 82 30.88 17.86 -31.37
N ALA A 83 31.17 18.59 -30.29
CA ALA A 83 31.92 19.85 -30.36
C ALA A 83 32.52 20.22 -28.98
N GLU A 84 33.83 20.00 -28.89
CA GLU A 84 34.82 20.82 -28.19
C GLU A 84 34.77 20.94 -26.65
N ALA A 85 35.83 20.36 -26.07
CA ALA A 85 36.34 20.66 -24.76
C ALA A 85 36.62 22.17 -24.59
N VAL A 86 36.15 22.74 -23.49
CA VAL A 86 36.83 23.85 -22.82
C VAL A 86 36.82 23.55 -21.32
N GLU A 87 38.03 23.45 -20.80
CA GLU A 87 38.39 23.30 -19.40
C GLU A 87 37.88 24.47 -18.55
N GLU A 88 37.45 24.12 -17.33
CA GLU A 88 37.86 24.74 -16.07
C GLU A 88 38.04 26.28 -16.05
N SER A 89 37.07 26.97 -15.45
CA SER A 89 37.37 28.25 -14.80
C SER A 89 36.65 28.41 -13.45
N THR A 90 37.49 28.37 -12.43
CA THR A 90 37.51 29.25 -11.24
C THR A 90 36.36 29.21 -10.23
N GLU A 91 36.70 28.58 -9.11
CA GLU A 91 36.29 28.86 -7.73
C GLU A 91 35.81 30.31 -7.45
N ALA A 92 34.67 30.46 -6.78
CA ALA A 92 34.53 31.35 -5.62
C ALA A 92 33.18 31.20 -4.88
N LYS A 93 33.30 30.75 -3.62
CA LYS A 93 32.64 31.30 -2.41
C LYS A 93 31.17 30.93 -2.12
N VAL A 94 30.98 29.98 -1.21
CA VAL A 94 29.95 30.09 -0.15
C VAL A 94 30.62 29.88 1.20
N VAL A 95 30.38 30.84 2.07
CA VAL A 95 30.93 31.04 3.42
C VAL A 95 30.31 30.01 4.37
N GLU A 96 31.14 29.19 5.03
CA GLU A 96 30.70 28.34 6.14
C GLU A 96 30.96 29.09 7.46
N ASP A 97 29.88 29.59 8.05
CA ASP A 97 29.85 30.15 9.41
C ASP A 97 30.15 29.05 10.44
N LYS A 98 31.32 29.11 11.05
CA LYS A 98 31.60 28.44 12.33
C LYS A 98 32.37 29.37 13.25
N ASN A 99 31.65 30.03 14.15
CA ASN A 99 32.19 30.27 15.48
C ASN A 99 31.09 30.06 16.53
N ALA A 100 31.00 28.82 16.98
CA ALA A 100 30.54 28.52 18.32
C ALA A 100 31.66 28.91 19.30
N THR A 101 31.48 30.02 20.00
CA THR A 101 32.22 30.28 21.25
C THR A 101 31.23 30.07 22.40
N ALA A 102 31.60 29.11 23.23
CA ALA A 102 30.89 28.67 24.41
C ALA A 102 30.77 29.78 25.47
N ALA A 103 29.70 29.63 26.25
CA ALA A 103 29.43 30.33 27.50
C ALA A 103 30.44 29.98 28.61
#